data_AF-A0A4P7CYD7-F1
#
_entry.id   AF-A0A4P7CYD7-F1
#
_cell.length_a   1.000
_cell.length_b   1.000
_cell.length_c   1.000
_cell.angle_alpha   90.00
_cell.angle_beta   90.00
_cell.angle_gamma   90.00
#
_symmetry.space_group_name_H-M   'P 1'
#
loop_
_entity.id
_entity.type
_entity.pdbx_description
1 polymer ?
#
loop_
_entity_poly.entity_id
_entity_poly.type
_entity_poly.pdbx_seq_one_letter_code
_entity_poly.pdbx_strand_id
1 'polypeptide(L)'
;MGRPSKLTDAQWEAIGKRILAGESAAALAREFGVSKAAISARVSKRHQAVKSVANQIVETERALSFLNVSEQMAARSLADDLKAISEHLAGAARFGAATAHRLSGIAHAEIGKIDDAEPLSKKSVVTLAGISTLTKMANEASEIPRDLLRANKEQIERLNNPEKGKIGSITRRIIDAKVVTSK
;
A
#
# COMPACT_ATOMS: atom_id res chain seq x y z
N MET A 1 -0.19 -29.37 21.34
CA MET A 1 0.42 -28.15 21.92
C MET A 1 1.80 -27.97 21.29
N GLY A 2 1.99 -26.91 20.49
CA GLY A 2 3.24 -26.69 19.75
C GLY A 2 4.42 -26.41 20.69
N ARG A 3 5.59 -26.97 20.39
CA ARG A 3 6.81 -26.83 21.19
C ARG A 3 7.19 -25.34 21.34
N PRO A 4 7.40 -24.82 22.55
CA PRO A 4 7.81 -23.43 22.74
C PRO A 4 9.16 -23.17 22.07
N SER A 5 9.32 -21.96 21.51
CA SER A 5 10.57 -21.54 20.86
C SER A 5 11.73 -21.61 21.86
N LYS A 6 12.89 -22.11 21.42
CA LYS A 6 14.10 -22.20 22.24
C LYS A 6 14.68 -20.81 22.61
N LEU A 7 14.29 -19.77 21.89
CA LEU A 7 14.79 -18.41 22.04
C LEU A 7 13.64 -17.44 22.34
N THR A 8 13.92 -16.48 23.19
CA THR A 8 13.04 -15.34 23.52
C THR A 8 13.00 -14.33 22.36
N ASP A 9 11.99 -13.47 22.33
CA ASP A 9 11.88 -12.44 21.29
C ASP A 9 13.05 -11.44 21.32
N ALA A 10 13.57 -11.12 22.51
CA ALA A 10 14.77 -10.29 22.66
C ALA A 10 16.01 -10.93 22.02
N GLN A 11 16.18 -12.26 22.17
CA GLN A 11 17.27 -12.99 21.51
C GLN A 11 17.09 -13.02 19.99
N TRP A 12 15.86 -13.15 19.50
CA TRP A 12 15.57 -13.06 18.07
C TRP A 12 15.85 -11.67 17.50
N GLU A 13 15.55 -10.60 18.24
CA GLU A 13 15.94 -9.24 17.84
C GLU A 13 17.45 -9.04 17.82
N ALA A 14 18.18 -9.59 18.80
CA ALA A 14 19.64 -9.53 18.84
C ALA A 14 20.28 -10.24 17.64
N ILE A 15 19.80 -11.46 17.32
CA ILE A 15 20.19 -12.19 16.10
C ILE A 15 19.89 -11.34 14.86
N GLY A 16 18.71 -10.71 14.81
CA GLY A 16 18.31 -9.86 13.69
C GLY A 16 19.23 -8.67 13.46
N LYS A 17 19.55 -7.90 14.52
CA LYS A 17 20.48 -6.77 14.47
C LYS A 17 21.87 -7.20 13.96
N ARG A 18 22.38 -8.33 14.44
CA ARG A 18 23.68 -8.87 14.02
C ARG A 18 23.69 -9.33 12.56
N ILE A 19 22.58 -9.89 12.07
CA ILE A 19 22.43 -10.22 10.64
C ILE A 19 22.41 -8.95 9.78
N LEU A 20 21.74 -7.87 10.22
CA LEU A 20 21.77 -6.59 9.50
C LEU A 20 23.19 -5.98 9.47
N ALA A 21 23.97 -6.18 10.53
CA ALA A 21 25.37 -5.80 10.61
C ALA A 21 26.30 -6.65 9.71
N GLY A 22 25.77 -7.68 9.04
CA GLY A 22 26.52 -8.51 8.08
C GLY A 22 27.07 -9.82 8.65
N GLU A 23 26.74 -10.18 9.89
CA GLU A 23 27.16 -11.46 10.46
C GLU A 23 26.47 -12.66 9.80
N SER A 24 27.21 -13.77 9.69
CA SER A 24 26.69 -14.96 9.03
C SER A 24 25.63 -15.67 9.89
N ALA A 25 24.49 -16.01 9.28
CA ALA A 25 23.45 -16.80 9.93
C ALA A 25 23.95 -18.18 10.41
N ALA A 26 25.04 -18.69 9.83
CA ALA A 26 25.67 -19.94 10.27
C ALA A 26 26.45 -19.78 11.59
N ALA A 27 27.13 -18.65 11.79
CA ALA A 27 27.80 -18.36 13.06
C ALA A 27 26.78 -18.16 14.17
N LEU A 28 25.73 -17.36 13.91
CA LEU A 28 24.65 -17.10 14.86
C LEU A 28 23.85 -18.36 15.22
N ALA A 29 23.65 -19.28 14.26
CA ALA A 29 23.04 -20.58 14.51
C ALA A 29 23.82 -21.41 15.55
N ARG A 30 25.15 -21.42 15.44
CA ARG A 30 26.03 -22.13 16.39
C ARG A 30 26.00 -21.49 17.78
N GLU A 31 26.06 -20.17 17.84
CA GLU A 31 26.09 -19.41 19.09
C GLU A 31 24.78 -19.54 19.89
N PHE A 32 23.64 -19.39 19.22
CA PHE A 32 22.31 -19.44 19.86
C PHE A 32 21.71 -20.86 19.91
N GLY A 33 22.43 -21.86 19.40
CA GLY A 33 22.01 -23.26 19.43
C GLY A 33 20.71 -23.53 18.68
N VAL A 34 20.50 -22.86 17.53
CA VAL A 34 19.33 -23.00 16.65
C VAL A 34 19.76 -23.36 15.23
N SER A 35 18.85 -23.88 14.40
CA SER A 35 19.20 -24.21 13.02
C SER A 35 19.31 -22.96 12.14
N LYS A 36 20.23 -22.98 11.16
CA LYS A 36 20.34 -21.94 10.13
C LYS A 36 19.01 -21.72 9.40
N ALA A 37 18.26 -22.80 9.15
CA ALA A 37 16.94 -22.73 8.52
C ALA A 37 15.91 -21.98 9.39
N ALA A 38 15.94 -22.15 10.72
CA ALA A 38 15.05 -21.41 11.63
C ALA A 38 15.36 -19.91 11.64
N ILE A 39 16.64 -19.55 11.61
CA ILE A 39 17.08 -18.15 11.47
C ILE A 39 16.61 -17.60 10.12
N SER A 40 16.92 -18.27 9.00
CA SER A 40 16.51 -17.81 7.67
C SER A 40 14.99 -17.68 7.52
N ALA A 41 14.21 -18.62 8.05
CA ALA A 41 12.76 -18.59 7.97
C ALA A 41 12.16 -17.36 8.69
N ARG A 42 12.67 -17.04 9.88
CA ARG A 42 12.14 -15.94 10.71
C ARG A 42 12.68 -14.57 10.30
N VAL A 43 13.91 -14.51 9.82
CA VAL A 43 14.64 -13.26 9.56
C VAL A 43 14.48 -12.78 8.12
N SER A 44 14.35 -13.68 7.14
CA SER A 44 14.52 -13.37 5.70
C SER A 44 13.67 -12.19 5.19
N LYS A 45 12.34 -12.24 5.29
CA LYS A 45 11.48 -11.21 4.66
C LYS A 45 11.59 -9.84 5.32
N ARG A 46 11.53 -9.78 6.65
CA ARG A 46 11.62 -8.50 7.41
C ARG A 46 12.98 -7.83 7.21
N HIS A 47 14.07 -8.60 7.23
CA HIS A 47 15.41 -8.04 7.14
C HIS A 47 15.78 -7.65 5.70
N GLN A 48 15.27 -8.36 4.70
CA GLN A 48 15.37 -7.93 3.30
C GLN A 48 14.66 -6.59 3.08
N ALA A 49 13.47 -6.41 3.64
CA ALA A 49 12.76 -5.12 3.56
C ALA A 49 13.55 -4.00 4.25
N VAL A 50 14.03 -4.22 5.48
CA VAL A 50 14.85 -3.25 6.21
C VAL A 50 16.12 -2.89 5.43
N LYS A 51 16.84 -3.87 4.90
CA LYS A 51 18.04 -3.65 4.08
C LYS A 51 17.72 -2.86 2.80
N SER A 52 16.61 -3.16 2.15
CA SER A 52 16.16 -2.43 0.95
C SER A 52 15.90 -0.96 1.26
N VAL A 53 15.18 -0.67 2.35
CA VAL A 53 14.88 0.71 2.78
C VAL A 53 16.17 1.42 3.21
N ALA A 54 17.05 0.77 3.97
CA ALA A 54 18.33 1.33 4.35
C ALA A 54 19.18 1.73 3.13
N ASN A 55 19.23 0.88 2.10
CA ASN A 55 19.90 1.21 0.86
C ASN A 55 19.25 2.42 0.15
N GLN A 56 17.91 2.50 0.12
CA GLN A 56 17.22 3.67 -0.47
C GLN A 56 17.55 4.98 0.28
N ILE A 57 17.65 4.93 1.61
CA ILE A 57 18.05 6.08 2.42
C ILE A 57 19.46 6.52 2.04
N VAL A 58 20.43 5.60 2.00
CA VAL A 58 21.82 5.90 1.63
C VAL A 58 21.92 6.49 0.22
N GLU A 59 21.21 5.90 -0.76
CA GLU A 59 21.18 6.45 -2.13
C GLU A 59 20.55 7.84 -2.18
N THR A 60 19.50 8.09 -1.39
CA THR A 60 18.86 9.41 -1.30
C THR A 60 19.78 10.44 -0.66
N GLU A 61 20.46 10.10 0.44
CA GLU A 61 21.42 10.98 1.11
C GLU A 61 22.59 11.32 0.20
N ARG A 62 23.09 10.33 -0.55
CA ARG A 62 24.13 10.55 -1.55
C ARG A 62 23.65 11.48 -2.66
N ALA A 63 22.45 11.25 -3.19
CA ALA A 63 21.86 12.13 -4.21
C ALA A 63 21.67 13.56 -3.70
N LEU A 64 21.19 13.73 -2.46
CA LEU A 64 21.06 15.05 -1.82
C LEU A 64 22.42 15.73 -1.64
N SER A 65 23.48 14.99 -1.30
CA SER A 65 24.82 15.55 -1.10
C SER A 65 25.44 16.16 -2.36
N PHE A 66 24.97 15.74 -3.55
CA PHE A 66 25.38 16.33 -4.83
C PHE A 66 24.65 17.63 -5.18
N LEU A 67 23.61 18.00 -4.43
CA LEU A 67 22.85 19.23 -4.61
C LEU A 67 23.41 20.37 -3.77
N ASN A 68 23.20 21.62 -4.21
CA ASN A 68 23.52 22.77 -3.38
C ASN A 68 22.51 22.92 -2.21
N VAL A 69 22.83 23.75 -1.21
CA VAL A 69 22.01 23.89 0.02
C VAL A 69 20.57 24.32 -0.30
N SER A 70 20.36 25.21 -1.26
CA SER A 70 19.02 25.66 -1.66
C SER A 70 18.21 24.53 -2.29
N GLU A 71 18.83 23.74 -3.16
CA GLU A 71 18.21 22.58 -3.80
C GLU A 71 17.88 21.47 -2.79
N GLN A 72 18.76 21.25 -1.81
CA GLN A 72 18.49 20.31 -0.71
C GLN A 72 17.27 20.72 0.11
N MET A 73 17.13 22.02 0.41
CA MET A 73 15.96 22.55 1.12
C MET A 73 14.68 22.38 0.29
N ALA A 74 14.73 22.70 -1.02
CA ALA A 74 13.60 22.53 -1.92
C ALA A 74 13.17 21.05 -2.03
N ALA A 75 14.12 20.12 -2.15
CA ALA A 75 13.84 18.69 -2.21
C ALA A 75 13.16 18.17 -0.92
N ARG A 76 13.62 18.63 0.26
CA ARG A 76 13.00 18.28 1.55
C ARG A 76 11.59 18.86 1.68
N SER A 77 11.41 20.15 1.34
CA SER A 77 10.10 20.79 1.36
C SER A 77 9.09 20.05 0.47
N LEU A 78 9.50 19.73 -0.76
CA LEU A 78 8.65 18.98 -1.69
C LEU A 78 8.29 17.58 -1.14
N ALA A 79 9.25 16.90 -0.51
CA ALA A 79 9.00 15.60 0.11
C ALA A 79 7.98 15.70 1.26
N ASP A 80 8.02 16.78 2.03
CA ASP A 80 7.06 17.03 3.11
C ASP A 80 5.68 17.41 2.57
N ASP A 81 5.60 18.22 1.51
CA ASP A 81 4.34 18.53 0.83
C ASP A 81 3.69 17.26 0.26
N LEU A 82 4.47 16.37 -0.35
CA LEU A 82 3.96 15.09 -0.87
C LEU A 82 3.40 14.19 0.24
N LYS A 83 4.01 14.18 1.43
CA LYS A 83 3.48 13.46 2.60
C LYS A 83 2.16 14.08 3.06
N ALA A 84 2.11 15.40 3.21
CA ALA A 84 0.91 16.12 3.62
C ALA A 84 -0.25 15.89 2.63
N ILE A 85 0.02 15.96 1.33
CA ILE A 85 -0.95 15.64 0.27
C ILE A 85 -1.47 14.21 0.44
N SER A 86 -0.58 13.24 0.69
CA SER A 86 -0.96 11.84 0.90
C SER A 86 -1.87 11.66 2.13
N GLU A 87 -1.58 12.37 3.23
CA GLU A 87 -2.40 12.37 4.44
C GLU A 87 -3.78 12.99 4.18
N HIS A 88 -3.83 14.13 3.48
CA HIS A 88 -5.08 14.77 3.10
C HIS A 88 -5.91 13.90 2.17
N LEU A 89 -5.30 13.21 1.19
CA LEU A 89 -5.97 12.24 0.32
C LEU A 89 -6.55 11.07 1.11
N ALA A 90 -5.79 10.54 2.07
CA ALA A 90 -6.29 9.49 2.95
C ALA A 90 -7.46 9.98 3.83
N GLY A 91 -7.40 11.22 4.32
CA GLY A 91 -8.49 11.87 5.05
C GLY A 91 -9.74 12.08 4.17
N ALA A 92 -9.56 12.60 2.96
CA ALA A 92 -10.62 12.80 1.97
C ALA A 92 -11.28 11.47 1.60
N ALA A 93 -10.50 10.39 1.43
CA ALA A 93 -11.04 9.06 1.21
C ALA A 93 -11.88 8.55 2.40
N ARG A 94 -11.47 8.80 3.65
CA ARG A 94 -12.28 8.44 4.82
C ARG A 94 -13.63 9.16 4.79
N PHE A 95 -13.63 10.47 4.53
CA PHE A 95 -14.87 11.25 4.45
C PHE A 95 -15.73 10.87 3.24
N GLY A 96 -15.12 10.61 2.08
CA GLY A 96 -15.79 10.16 0.87
C GLY A 96 -16.47 8.80 1.08
N ALA A 97 -15.77 7.83 1.67
CA ALA A 97 -16.34 6.52 1.99
C ALA A 97 -17.51 6.62 3.00
N ALA A 98 -17.36 7.44 4.04
CA ALA A 98 -18.42 7.66 5.02
C ALA A 98 -19.65 8.35 4.39
N THR A 99 -19.42 9.34 3.53
CA THR A 99 -20.47 10.04 2.77
C THR A 99 -21.20 9.07 1.84
N ALA A 100 -20.45 8.30 1.06
CA ALA A 100 -21.00 7.30 0.16
C ALA A 100 -21.86 6.28 0.92
N HIS A 101 -21.35 5.72 2.02
CA HIS A 101 -22.10 4.79 2.86
C HIS A 101 -23.41 5.41 3.38
N ARG A 102 -23.37 6.66 3.86
CA ARG A 102 -24.57 7.37 4.32
C ARG A 102 -25.58 7.59 3.20
N LEU A 103 -25.13 8.08 2.04
CA LEU A 103 -26.00 8.33 0.88
C LEU A 103 -26.63 7.03 0.37
N SER A 104 -25.87 5.93 0.30
CA SER A 104 -26.41 4.61 -0.04
C SER A 104 -27.41 4.10 0.99
N GLY A 105 -27.17 4.34 2.29
CA GLY A 105 -28.13 4.00 3.35
C GLY A 105 -29.45 4.76 3.23
N ILE A 106 -29.38 6.07 2.91
CA ILE A 106 -30.58 6.89 2.66
C ILE A 106 -31.30 6.39 1.41
N ALA A 107 -30.59 6.17 0.31
CA ALA A 107 -31.16 5.64 -0.92
C ALA A 107 -31.87 4.30 -0.70
N HIS A 108 -31.28 3.41 0.11
CA HIS A 108 -31.89 2.14 0.47
C HIS A 108 -33.19 2.31 1.27
N ALA A 109 -33.22 3.25 2.22
CA ALA A 109 -34.42 3.55 2.99
C ALA A 109 -35.56 4.10 2.13
N GLU A 110 -35.25 4.88 1.08
CA GLU A 110 -36.26 5.40 0.14
C GLU A 110 -36.93 4.29 -0.69
N ILE A 111 -36.28 3.14 -0.89
CA ILE A 111 -36.87 2.00 -1.63
C ILE A 111 -38.18 1.56 -0.98
N GLY A 112 -38.26 1.57 0.36
CA GLY A 112 -39.47 1.19 1.09
C GLY A 112 -40.67 2.14 0.90
N LYS A 113 -40.50 3.26 0.19
CA LYS A 113 -41.59 4.19 -0.15
C LYS A 113 -42.16 3.96 -1.56
N ILE A 114 -41.57 3.05 -2.32
CA ILE A 114 -42.06 2.65 -3.64
C ILE A 114 -43.29 1.76 -3.45
N ASP A 115 -44.31 1.99 -4.25
CA ASP A 115 -45.44 1.07 -4.35
C ASP A 115 -45.03 -0.12 -5.23
N ASP A 116 -44.92 -1.31 -4.63
CA ASP A 116 -44.52 -2.53 -5.34
C ASP A 116 -45.59 -3.04 -6.32
N ALA A 117 -46.86 -2.72 -6.09
CA ALA A 117 -47.95 -3.08 -7.00
C ALA A 117 -48.04 -2.12 -8.19
N GLU A 118 -47.70 -0.83 -7.97
CA GLU A 118 -47.65 0.20 -9.01
C GLU A 118 -46.33 1.01 -8.98
N PRO A 119 -45.20 0.38 -9.37
CA PRO A 119 -43.87 1.00 -9.24
C PRO A 119 -43.65 2.19 -10.20
N LEU A 120 -44.51 2.35 -11.20
CA LEU A 120 -44.48 3.46 -12.16
C LEU A 120 -45.54 4.53 -11.87
N SER A 121 -46.18 4.48 -10.70
CA SER A 121 -47.04 5.58 -10.24
C SER A 121 -46.24 6.88 -10.17
N LYS A 122 -46.90 8.03 -10.34
CA LYS A 122 -46.24 9.35 -10.29
C LYS A 122 -45.39 9.54 -9.02
N LYS A 123 -45.86 9.01 -7.89
CA LYS A 123 -45.15 9.07 -6.61
C LYS A 123 -43.92 8.14 -6.60
N SER A 124 -44.07 6.89 -7.03
CA SER A 124 -42.96 5.92 -7.10
C SER A 124 -41.85 6.39 -8.05
N VAL A 125 -42.21 6.98 -9.20
CA VAL A 125 -41.25 7.53 -10.16
C VAL A 125 -40.41 8.67 -9.57
N VAL A 126 -41.02 9.56 -8.78
CA VAL A 126 -40.29 10.64 -8.08
C VAL A 126 -39.31 10.05 -7.06
N THR A 127 -39.71 9.04 -6.29
CA THR A 127 -38.84 8.33 -5.36
C THR A 127 -37.66 7.66 -6.07
N LEU A 128 -37.92 6.97 -7.20
CA LEU A 128 -36.90 6.33 -8.03
C LEU A 128 -35.88 7.35 -8.58
N ALA A 129 -36.33 8.53 -9.00
CA ALA A 129 -35.45 9.61 -9.43
C ALA A 129 -34.53 10.08 -8.29
N GLY A 130 -35.08 10.27 -7.08
CA GLY A 130 -34.29 10.61 -5.89
C GLY A 130 -33.25 9.55 -5.53
N ILE A 131 -33.62 8.26 -5.56
CA ILE A 131 -32.69 7.14 -5.34
C ILE A 131 -31.56 7.14 -6.36
N SER A 132 -31.87 7.39 -7.63
CA SER A 132 -30.88 7.50 -8.70
C SER A 132 -29.88 8.62 -8.42
N THR A 133 -30.35 9.82 -8.03
CA THR A 133 -29.48 10.94 -7.67
C THR A 133 -28.60 10.62 -6.46
N LEU A 134 -29.17 10.09 -5.38
CA LEU A 134 -28.41 9.71 -4.18
C LEU A 134 -27.35 8.64 -4.47
N THR A 135 -27.68 7.66 -5.32
CA THR A 135 -26.76 6.60 -5.73
C THR A 135 -25.63 7.16 -6.58
N LYS A 136 -25.92 8.11 -7.50
CA LYS A 136 -24.90 8.79 -8.29
C LYS A 136 -23.95 9.60 -7.39
N MET A 137 -24.48 10.39 -6.46
CA MET A 137 -23.67 11.16 -5.52
C MET A 137 -22.84 10.26 -4.58
N ALA A 138 -23.38 9.11 -4.16
CA ALA A 138 -22.63 8.12 -3.38
C ALA A 138 -21.46 7.54 -4.17
N ASN A 139 -21.66 7.30 -5.48
CA ASN A 139 -20.60 6.83 -6.38
C ASN A 139 -19.51 7.89 -6.58
N GLU A 140 -19.88 9.15 -6.78
CA GLU A 140 -18.92 10.26 -6.91
C GLU A 140 -18.11 10.44 -5.60
N ALA A 141 -18.77 10.40 -4.44
CA ALA A 141 -18.11 10.43 -3.14
C ALA A 141 -17.15 9.23 -2.91
N SER A 142 -17.36 8.12 -3.63
CA SER A 142 -16.54 6.92 -3.55
C SER A 142 -15.32 6.91 -4.48
N GLU A 143 -15.12 7.91 -5.33
CA GLU A 143 -14.02 7.90 -6.32
C GLU A 143 -12.64 7.82 -5.67
N ILE A 144 -12.29 8.78 -4.82
CA ILE A 144 -10.99 8.81 -4.12
C ILE A 144 -10.78 7.53 -3.28
N PRO A 145 -11.74 7.07 -2.45
CA PRO A 145 -11.61 5.79 -1.75
C PRO A 145 -11.37 4.58 -2.67
N ARG A 146 -12.11 4.48 -3.78
CA ARG A 146 -11.97 3.36 -4.73
C ARG A 146 -10.62 3.38 -5.42
N ASP A 147 -10.11 4.55 -5.77
CA ASP A 147 -8.79 4.70 -6.37
C ASP A 147 -7.68 4.28 -5.41
N LEU A 148 -7.79 4.63 -4.12
CA LEU A 148 -6.86 4.14 -3.10
C LEU A 148 -6.96 2.62 -2.90
N LEU A 149 -8.17 2.04 -2.89
CA LEU A 149 -8.33 0.58 -2.83
C LEU A 149 -7.71 -0.11 -4.05
N ARG A 150 -7.87 0.46 -5.24
CA ARG A 150 -7.27 -0.05 -6.49
C ARG A 150 -5.74 0.03 -6.45
N ALA A 151 -5.18 1.16 -6.03
CA ALA A 151 -3.73 1.33 -5.88
C ALA A 151 -3.14 0.28 -4.91
N ASN A 152 -3.84 0.00 -3.81
CA ASN A 152 -3.44 -1.04 -2.88
C ASN A 152 -3.64 -2.45 -3.44
N LYS A 153 -4.70 -2.71 -4.20
CA LYS A 153 -4.96 -4.01 -4.84
C LYS A 153 -3.85 -4.39 -5.80
N GLU A 154 -3.40 -3.47 -6.66
CA GLU A 154 -2.26 -3.74 -7.56
C GLU A 154 -0.99 -4.08 -6.78
N GLN A 155 -0.74 -3.39 -5.67
CA GLN A 155 0.40 -3.65 -4.80
C GLN A 155 0.28 -5.03 -4.12
N ILE A 156 -0.89 -5.39 -3.61
CA ILE A 156 -1.18 -6.69 -3.00
C ILE A 156 -1.07 -7.82 -4.03
N GLU A 157 -1.55 -7.63 -5.26
CA GLU A 157 -1.43 -8.62 -6.34
C GLU A 157 0.03 -8.86 -6.74
N ARG A 158 0.86 -7.81 -6.80
CA ARG A 158 2.31 -7.95 -7.04
C ARG A 158 3.01 -8.68 -5.89
N LEU A 159 2.59 -8.43 -4.65
CA LEU A 159 3.14 -9.10 -3.46
C LEU A 159 2.73 -10.57 -3.37
N ASN A 160 1.49 -10.91 -3.76
CA ASN A 160 0.94 -12.26 -3.71
C ASN A 160 1.33 -13.12 -4.93
N ASN A 161 1.66 -12.48 -6.06
CA ASN A 161 2.07 -13.17 -7.28
C ASN A 161 3.36 -12.55 -7.86
N PRO A 162 4.54 -12.91 -7.31
CA PRO A 162 5.82 -12.29 -7.67
C PRO A 162 6.22 -12.49 -9.15
N GLU A 163 5.61 -13.45 -9.85
CA GLU A 163 5.84 -13.69 -11.28
C GLU A 163 5.25 -12.57 -12.18
N LYS A 164 4.11 -11.97 -11.81
CA LYS A 164 3.53 -10.85 -12.58
C LYS A 164 4.37 -9.56 -12.51
N GLY A 165 5.05 -9.32 -11.38
CA GLY A 165 5.94 -8.16 -11.21
C GLY A 165 7.21 -8.24 -12.09
N LYS A 166 7.72 -9.46 -12.32
CA LYS A 166 8.88 -9.69 -13.19
C LYS A 166 8.57 -9.36 -14.65
N ILE A 167 7.40 -9.74 -15.15
CA ILE A 167 6.99 -9.50 -16.53
C ILE A 167 6.97 -7.99 -16.84
N GLY A 168 6.32 -7.17 -16.00
CA GLY A 168 6.29 -5.71 -16.20
C GLY A 168 7.68 -5.04 -16.14
N SER A 169 8.59 -5.57 -15.31
CA SER A 169 9.97 -5.07 -15.23
C SER A 169 10.81 -5.42 -16.47
N ILE A 170 10.52 -6.57 -17.11
CA ILE A 170 11.17 -7.01 -18.35
C ILE A 170 10.65 -6.18 -19.51
N THR A 171 9.33 -5.95 -19.59
CA THR A 171 8.73 -5.14 -20.66
C THR A 171 9.25 -3.70 -20.62
N ARG A 172 9.37 -3.09 -19.43
CA ARG A 172 9.91 -1.73 -19.28
C ARG A 172 11.39 -1.65 -19.69
N ARG A 173 12.20 -2.64 -19.29
CA ARG A 173 13.62 -2.72 -19.70
C ARG A 173 13.80 -2.88 -21.22
N ILE A 174 12.93 -3.64 -21.88
CA ILE A 174 12.98 -3.82 -23.35
C ILE A 174 12.59 -2.52 -24.07
N ILE A 175 11.62 -1.77 -23.54
CA ILE A 175 11.20 -0.48 -24.10
C ILE A 175 12.33 0.55 -23.95
N ASP A 176 12.92 0.66 -22.75
CA ASP A 176 14.03 1.59 -22.50
C ASP A 176 15.27 1.24 -23.34
N ALA A 177 15.57 -0.05 -23.52
CA ALA A 177 16.67 -0.51 -24.39
C ALA A 177 16.45 -0.16 -25.86
N LYS A 178 15.21 -0.25 -26.37
CA LYS A 178 14.88 0.13 -27.76
C LYS A 178 15.00 1.64 -28.00
N VAL A 179 14.66 2.47 -27.02
CA VAL A 179 14.76 3.94 -27.12
C VAL A 179 16.23 4.40 -27.17
N VAL A 180 17.14 3.70 -26.49
CA VAL A 180 18.58 4.01 -26.51
C VAL A 180 19.24 3.60 -27.83
N THR A 181 18.73 2.57 -28.53
CA THR A 181 19.28 2.10 -29.82
C THR A 181 18.74 2.81 -31.05
N SER A 182 17.79 3.75 -30.91
CA SER A 182 17.18 4.50 -32.01
C SER A 182 17.62 5.98 -32.08
N LYS A 183 18.74 6.35 -31.45
CA LYS A 183 19.45 7.61 -31.67
C LYS A 183 20.83 7.32 -32.23
#